data_AF-H9W830-F1
#
_entry.id   AF-H9W830-F1
#
_cell.length_a   1.000
_cell.length_b   1.000
_cell.length_c   1.000
_cell.angle_alpha   90.00
_cell.angle_beta   90.00
_cell.angle_gamma   90.00
#
_symmetry.space_group_name_H-M   'P 1'
#
loop_
_entity.id
_entity.type
_entity.pdbx_description
1 polymer ?
#
loop_
_entity_poly.entity_id
_entity_poly.type
_entity_poly.pdbx_seq_one_letter_code
_entity_poly.pdbx_strand_id
1 'polypeptide(L)'
;AVLLMALCSSFMLQTAYGAGECGKTPINTVALSLSPCIGAANNAKASVPPACCTQVKKVLKMPSCMCAVFLSPIAKQARINPAVAISI
;
A
#
# COMPACT_ATOMS: atom_id res chain seq x y z
N ALA A 1 -23.15 39.37 -12.22
CA ALA A 1 -22.39 39.22 -10.96
C ALA A 1 -22.43 37.78 -10.43
N VAL A 2 -23.61 37.23 -10.11
CA VAL A 2 -23.77 35.85 -9.57
C VAL A 2 -23.20 34.77 -10.50
N LEU A 3 -23.42 34.90 -11.82
CA LEU A 3 -22.90 33.95 -12.82
C LEU A 3 -21.36 33.93 -12.90
N LEU A 4 -20.71 35.08 -12.68
CA LEU A 4 -19.25 35.22 -12.67
C LEU A 4 -18.64 34.60 -11.39
N MET A 5 -19.32 34.74 -10.25
CA MET A 5 -18.88 34.10 -9.00
C MET A 5 -18.97 32.58 -9.06
N ALA A 6 -20.01 32.04 -9.73
CA ALA A 6 -20.16 30.59 -9.92
C ALA A 6 -19.04 29.98 -10.78
N LEU A 7 -18.61 30.67 -11.86
CA LEU A 7 -17.54 30.20 -12.75
C LEU A 7 -16.15 30.24 -12.07
N CYS A 8 -15.89 31.22 -11.20
CA CYS A 8 -14.66 31.26 -10.40
C CYS A 8 -14.58 30.13 -9.36
N SER A 9 -15.74 29.68 -8.86
CA SER A 9 -15.83 28.63 -7.82
C SER A 9 -15.39 27.26 -8.35
N SER A 10 -15.68 26.96 -9.62
CA SER A 10 -15.28 25.70 -10.28
C SER A 10 -13.79 25.57 -10.53
N PHE A 11 -13.05 26.68 -10.63
CA PHE A 11 -11.60 26.64 -10.88
C PHE A 11 -10.78 26.27 -9.63
N MET A 12 -11.37 26.45 -8.43
CA MET A 12 -10.68 26.31 -7.13
C MET A 12 -10.96 24.98 -6.41
N LEU A 13 -11.63 24.02 -7.05
CA LEU A 13 -11.72 22.66 -6.54
C LEU A 13 -10.53 21.82 -7.03
N GLN A 14 -9.32 22.29 -6.78
CA GLN A 14 -8.16 21.40 -6.75
C GLN A 14 -8.33 20.50 -5.54
N THR A 15 -8.91 19.32 -5.75
CA THR A 15 -8.89 18.22 -4.77
C THR A 15 -7.45 17.98 -4.35
N ALA A 16 -7.07 18.49 -3.18
CA ALA A 16 -5.86 18.08 -2.51
C ALA A 16 -6.08 16.62 -2.07
N TYR A 17 -5.75 15.68 -2.95
CA TYR A 17 -5.55 14.30 -2.53
C TYR A 17 -4.43 14.36 -1.50
N GLY A 18 -4.79 14.24 -0.21
CA GLY A 18 -3.82 14.02 0.84
C GLY A 18 -2.88 12.89 0.40
N ALA A 19 -1.61 12.98 0.78
CA ALA A 19 -0.67 11.89 0.59
C ALA A 19 -1.34 10.65 1.18
N GLY A 20 -1.78 9.70 0.35
CA GLY A 20 -2.73 8.64 0.76
C GLY A 20 -2.18 7.75 1.86
N GLU A 21 -2.75 6.56 2.08
CA GLU A 21 -2.35 5.69 3.18
C GLU A 21 -0.83 5.40 3.25
N CYS A 22 -0.14 5.43 2.09
CA CYS A 22 1.31 5.24 1.94
C CYS A 22 2.11 6.54 1.70
N GLY A 23 1.52 7.70 1.99
CA GLY A 23 2.15 9.01 1.81
C GLY A 23 2.39 9.35 0.34
N LYS A 24 3.62 9.76 0.01
CA LYS A 24 4.03 10.12 -1.36
C LYS A 24 4.24 8.91 -2.27
N THR A 25 4.35 7.71 -1.69
CA THR A 25 4.60 6.49 -2.46
C THR A 25 3.25 5.82 -2.79
N PRO A 26 2.98 5.49 -4.07
CA PRO A 26 1.74 4.83 -4.42
C PRO A 26 1.69 3.41 -3.83
N ILE A 27 0.49 2.99 -3.40
CA ILE A 27 0.24 1.71 -2.71
C ILE A 27 0.81 0.53 -3.51
N ASN A 28 0.64 0.52 -4.83
CA ASN A 28 1.12 -0.56 -5.69
C ASN A 28 2.65 -0.68 -5.68
N THR A 29 3.39 0.42 -5.56
CA THR A 29 4.86 0.38 -5.46
C THR A 29 5.29 -0.21 -4.13
N VAL A 30 4.57 0.10 -3.05
CA VAL A 30 4.82 -0.54 -1.75
C VAL A 30 4.45 -2.03 -1.80
N ALA A 31 3.33 -2.40 -2.42
CA ALA A 31 2.93 -3.79 -2.60
C ALA A 31 3.97 -4.60 -3.39
N LEU A 32 4.52 -4.03 -4.46
CA LEU A 32 5.59 -4.66 -5.26
C LEU A 32 6.88 -4.83 -4.46
N SER A 33 7.20 -3.93 -3.52
CA SER A 33 8.39 -4.06 -2.69
C SER A 33 8.32 -5.27 -1.75
N LEU A 34 7.14 -5.83 -1.50
CA LEU A 34 6.91 -7.06 -0.73
C LEU A 34 7.01 -8.35 -1.56
N SER A 35 7.28 -8.26 -2.87
CA SER A 35 7.58 -9.42 -3.73
C SER A 35 8.54 -10.46 -3.11
N PRO A 36 9.68 -10.09 -2.48
CA PRO A 36 10.57 -11.06 -1.82
C PRO A 36 9.92 -11.83 -0.67
N CYS A 37 8.78 -11.39 -0.14
CA CYS A 37 8.05 -12.10 0.91
C CYS A 37 7.12 -13.19 0.36
N ILE A 38 6.77 -13.21 -0.93
CA ILE A 38 5.71 -14.09 -1.46
C ILE A 38 5.98 -15.57 -1.18
N GLY A 39 7.22 -16.03 -1.30
CA GLY A 39 7.58 -17.42 -0.99
C GLY A 39 7.36 -17.76 0.48
N ALA A 40 7.85 -16.90 1.38
CA ALA A 40 7.70 -17.04 2.82
C ALA A 40 6.24 -16.87 3.27
N ALA A 41 5.49 -15.99 2.62
CA ALA A 41 4.11 -15.68 2.94
C ALA A 41 3.12 -16.76 2.49
N ASN A 42 3.54 -17.70 1.64
CA ASN A 42 2.74 -18.84 1.20
C ASN A 42 3.14 -20.16 1.86
N ASN A 43 4.34 -20.25 2.41
CA ASN A 43 4.87 -21.48 2.97
C ASN A 43 5.59 -21.20 4.30
N ALA A 44 5.00 -21.63 5.41
CA ALA A 44 5.57 -21.46 6.75
C ALA A 44 6.91 -22.17 6.98
N LYS A 45 7.29 -23.10 6.08
CA LYS A 45 8.59 -23.79 6.12
C LYS A 45 9.65 -23.08 5.27
N ALA A 46 9.27 -22.11 4.45
CA ALA A 46 10.22 -21.38 3.61
C ALA A 46 11.03 -20.40 4.47
N SER A 47 12.33 -20.33 4.20
CA SER A 47 13.20 -19.34 4.83
C SER A 47 12.79 -17.93 4.41
N VAL A 48 12.78 -16.99 5.36
CA VAL A 48 12.44 -15.59 5.11
C VAL A 48 13.68 -14.87 4.57
N PRO A 49 13.66 -14.31 3.35
CA PRO A 49 14.80 -13.58 2.84
C PRO A 49 15.06 -12.30 3.67
N PRO A 50 16.31 -11.89 3.91
CA PRO A 50 16.61 -10.66 4.66
C PRO A 50 16.01 -9.40 3.99
N ALA A 51 15.88 -9.42 2.66
CA ALA A 51 15.19 -8.39 1.91
C ALA A 51 13.70 -8.27 2.28
N CYS A 52 13.02 -9.40 2.54
CA CYS A 52 11.62 -9.39 2.98
C CYS A 52 11.47 -8.68 4.34
N CYS A 53 12.24 -9.08 5.35
CA CYS A 53 12.20 -8.46 6.68
C CYS A 53 12.50 -6.95 6.63
N THR A 54 13.42 -6.54 5.76
CA THR A 54 13.75 -5.13 5.57
C THR A 54 12.55 -4.32 5.07
N GLN A 55 11.76 -4.87 4.16
CA GLN A 55 10.58 -4.19 3.62
C GLN A 55 9.41 -4.23 4.60
N VAL A 56 9.16 -5.38 5.23
CA VAL A 56 8.15 -5.54 6.29
C VAL A 56 8.40 -4.54 7.42
N LYS A 57 9.65 -4.38 7.88
CA LYS A 57 10.01 -3.40 8.92
C LYS A 57 9.75 -1.94 8.53
N LYS A 58 9.80 -1.60 7.24
CA LYS A 58 9.45 -0.25 6.76
C LYS A 58 7.94 -0.05 6.76
N VAL A 59 7.20 -1.02 6.22
CA VAL A 59 5.75 -0.95 6.07
C VAL A 59 5.03 -1.05 7.42
N LEU A 60 5.55 -1.84 8.37
CA LEU A 60 5.02 -1.94 9.74
C LEU A 60 5.02 -0.61 10.51
N LYS A 61 5.90 0.33 10.16
CA LYS A 61 5.90 1.69 10.74
C LYS A 61 4.74 2.55 10.22
N MET A 62 4.03 2.07 9.20
CA MET A 62 2.93 2.75 8.51
C MET A 62 1.71 1.81 8.49
N PRO A 63 1.01 1.60 9.62
CA PRO A 63 -0.05 0.59 9.73
C PRO A 63 -1.22 0.82 8.76
N SER A 64 -1.54 2.09 8.49
CA SER A 64 -2.50 2.50 7.45
C SER A 64 -2.08 2.02 6.06
N CYS A 65 -0.84 2.32 5.66
CA CYS A 65 -0.26 1.86 4.39
C CYS A 65 -0.27 0.34 4.28
N MET A 66 0.09 -0.37 5.36
CA MET A 66 0.09 -1.83 5.37
C MET A 66 -1.29 -2.41 5.08
N CYS A 67 -2.33 -1.89 5.76
CA CYS A 67 -3.71 -2.29 5.50
C CYS A 67 -4.11 -2.04 4.04
N ALA A 68 -3.79 -0.85 3.52
CA ALA A 68 -4.05 -0.49 2.12
C ALA A 68 -3.32 -1.41 1.13
N VAL A 69 -2.09 -1.82 1.44
CA VAL A 69 -1.32 -2.78 0.64
C VAL A 69 -2.00 -4.15 0.61
N PHE A 70 -2.46 -4.68 1.74
CA PHE A 70 -3.19 -5.97 1.77
C PHE A 70 -4.51 -5.92 1.00
N LEU A 71 -5.16 -4.75 0.94
CA LEU A 71 -6.39 -4.53 0.18
C LEU A 71 -6.16 -4.26 -1.32
N SER A 72 -4.90 -4.03 -1.72
CA SER A 72 -4.55 -3.71 -3.12
C SER A 72 -4.76 -4.89 -4.08
N PRO A 73 -4.95 -4.64 -5.38
CA PRO A 73 -5.05 -5.70 -6.39
C PRO A 73 -3.82 -6.61 -6.43
N ILE A 74 -2.63 -6.06 -6.14
CA ILE A 74 -1.37 -6.80 -6.18
C ILE A 74 -1.33 -7.86 -5.08
N ALA A 75 -1.70 -7.51 -3.86
CA ALA A 75 -1.78 -8.48 -2.77
C ALA A 75 -2.81 -9.58 -3.05
N LYS A 76 -3.95 -9.22 -3.64
CA LYS A 76 -4.99 -10.19 -4.07
C LYS A 76 -4.47 -11.15 -5.15
N GLN A 77 -3.73 -10.63 -6.13
CA GLN A 77 -3.18 -11.41 -7.23
C GLN A 77 -2.02 -12.31 -6.81
N ALA A 78 -1.24 -11.89 -5.80
CA ALA A 78 -0.14 -12.69 -5.23
C ALA A 78 -0.61 -13.93 -4.45
N ARG A 79 -1.92 -14.09 -4.22
CA ARG A 79 -2.55 -15.27 -3.58
C ARG A 79 -1.90 -15.68 -2.25
N ILE A 80 -1.45 -14.69 -1.47
CA ILE A 80 -0.75 -14.90 -0.20
C ILE A 80 -1.64 -15.61 0.82
N ASN A 81 -1.08 -16.55 1.59
CA ASN A 81 -1.75 -17.14 2.75
C ASN A 81 -1.65 -16.20 3.98
N PRO A 82 -2.76 -15.57 4.42
CA PRO A 82 -2.71 -14.59 5.52
C PRO A 82 -2.23 -15.19 6.85
N ALA A 83 -2.56 -16.47 7.11
CA ALA A 83 -2.19 -17.15 8.34
C ALA A 83 -0.68 -17.43 8.42
N VAL A 84 -0.02 -17.59 7.28
CA VAL A 84 1.43 -17.73 7.20
C VAL A 84 2.09 -16.35 7.19
N ALA A 85 1.56 -15.41 6.40
CA ALA A 85 2.09 -14.07 6.26
C ALA A 85 2.17 -13.29 7.58
N ILE A 86 1.22 -13.49 8.51
CA ILE A 86 1.22 -12.81 9.82
C ILE A 86 2.33 -13.31 10.77
N SER A 87 2.95 -14.45 10.47
CA SER A 87 4.08 -15.00 11.24
C SER A 87 5.44 -14.47 10.81
N ILE A 88 5.50 -13.68 9.72
CA ILE A 88 6.69 -12.98 9.24
C ILE A 88 6.93 -11.73 10.07
#